data_AF-A0A976QBU9-F1
#
_entry.id   AF-A0A976QBU9-F1
#
_cell.length_a   1.000
_cell.length_b   1.000
_cell.length_c   1.000
_cell.angle_alpha   90.00
_cell.angle_beta   90.00
_cell.angle_gamma   90.00
#
_symmetry.space_group_name_H-M   'P 1'
#
loop_
_entity.id
_entity.type
_entity.pdbx_description
1 polymer ?
#
loop_
_entity_poly.entity_id
_entity_poly.type
_entity_poly.pdbx_seq_one_letter_code
_entity_poly.pdbx_strand_id
1 'polypeptide(L)'
;MAERSFAAEVEKLRVGAGTEFAGEGILAVTKALLQSGVSYVGGYQGAPISHLMDVLGDAHEILEELGIHFENSASEATAAAMLAASVHY
;
A
#
# COMPACT_ATOMS: atom_id res chain seq x y z
N MET A 1 19.12 -7.19 9.43
CA MET A 1 17.81 -6.88 10.05
C MET A 1 16.83 -7.78 9.34
N ALA A 2 16.13 -8.67 10.05
CA ALA A 2 15.19 -9.58 9.39
C ALA A 2 14.04 -8.73 8.83
N GLU A 3 13.80 -8.84 7.53
CA GLU A 3 12.65 -8.24 6.86
C GLU A 3 11.38 -8.75 7.55
N ARG A 4 10.56 -7.82 8.05
CA ARG A 4 9.34 -8.17 8.77
C ARG A 4 8.24 -8.36 7.73
N SER A 5 7.86 -9.60 7.48
CA SER A 5 6.73 -9.91 6.60
C SER A 5 5.40 -9.64 7.30
N PHE A 6 4.43 -9.17 6.52
CA PHE A 6 3.05 -8.88 6.89
C PHE A 6 2.05 -9.79 6.17
N ALA A 7 2.52 -10.87 5.53
CA ALA A 7 1.69 -11.74 4.69
C ALA A 7 0.42 -12.28 5.38
N ALA A 8 0.46 -12.54 6.69
CA ALA A 8 -0.74 -12.96 7.43
C ALA A 8 -1.63 -11.78 7.83
N GLU A 9 -1.02 -10.63 8.12
CA GLU A 9 -1.68 -9.43 8.58
C GLU A 9 -2.43 -8.68 7.46
N VAL A 10 -1.94 -8.74 6.22
CA VAL A 10 -2.57 -8.11 5.05
C VAL A 10 -3.95 -8.70 4.75
N GLU A 11 -4.25 -9.93 5.15
CA GLU A 11 -5.60 -10.52 5.02
C GLU A 11 -6.68 -9.69 5.73
N LYS A 12 -6.31 -8.94 6.78
CA LYS A 12 -7.24 -8.02 7.45
C LYS A 12 -7.70 -6.87 6.54
N LEU A 13 -7.00 -6.60 5.44
CA LEU A 13 -7.42 -5.60 4.45
C LEU A 13 -8.72 -6.01 3.74
N ARG A 14 -9.09 -7.30 3.77
CA ARG A 14 -10.36 -7.81 3.20
C ARG A 14 -11.59 -7.55 4.08
N VAL A 15 -11.41 -7.07 5.31
CA VAL A 15 -12.52 -6.79 6.23
C VAL A 15 -13.55 -5.84 5.57
N GLY A 16 -14.82 -6.25 5.61
CA GLY A 16 -15.92 -5.56 4.96
C GLY A 16 -16.38 -4.29 5.67
N ALA A 17 -17.28 -3.55 5.02
CA ALA A 17 -17.90 -2.37 5.61
C ALA A 17 -18.71 -2.71 6.87
N GLY A 18 -18.67 -1.83 7.87
CA GLY A 18 -19.42 -2.00 9.12
C GLY A 18 -18.74 -2.91 10.15
N THR A 19 -17.57 -3.47 9.85
CA THR A 19 -16.76 -4.25 10.80
C THR A 19 -15.63 -3.39 11.37
N GLU A 20 -15.38 -3.50 12.67
CA GLU A 20 -14.25 -2.84 13.33
C GLU A 20 -12.92 -3.46 12.87
N PHE A 21 -11.98 -2.63 12.44
CA PHE A 21 -10.64 -3.05 12.06
C PHE A 21 -9.68 -2.93 13.26
N ALA A 22 -9.01 -4.03 13.62
CA ALA A 22 -7.98 -4.05 14.65
C ALA A 22 -6.65 -4.60 14.10
N GLY A 23 -5.63 -3.74 14.05
CA GLY A 23 -4.31 -4.09 13.50
C GLY A 23 -3.28 -3.00 13.74
N GLU A 24 -2.07 -3.21 13.22
CA GLU A 24 -1.02 -2.19 13.25
C GLU A 24 -1.43 -0.95 12.47
N GLY A 25 -0.96 0.23 12.91
CA GLY A 25 -1.32 1.51 12.30
C GLY A 25 -1.03 1.55 10.80
N ILE A 26 0.01 0.85 10.34
CA ILE A 26 0.38 0.79 8.92
C ILE A 26 -0.65 0.05 8.06
N LEU A 27 -1.25 -1.02 8.57
CA LEU A 27 -2.33 -1.74 7.90
C LEU A 27 -3.62 -0.91 7.94
N ALA A 28 -3.85 -0.18 9.02
CA ALA A 28 -4.99 0.74 9.13
C ALA A 28 -4.89 1.88 8.09
N VAL A 29 -3.71 2.47 7.91
CA VAL A 29 -3.44 3.47 6.87
C VAL A 29 -3.64 2.87 5.48
N THR A 30 -3.09 1.68 5.23
CA THR A 30 -3.28 0.96 3.96
C THR A 30 -4.76 0.78 3.68
N LYS A 31 -5.53 0.20 4.62
CA LYS A 31 -6.99 0.02 4.51
C LYS A 31 -7.72 1.34 4.24
N ALA A 32 -7.32 2.42 4.91
CA ALA A 32 -7.92 3.74 4.70
C ALA A 32 -7.68 4.27 3.27
N LEU A 33 -6.50 4.06 2.69
CA LEU A 33 -6.22 4.40 1.29
C LEU A 33 -7.13 3.59 0.34
N LEU A 34 -7.27 2.27 0.57
CA LEU A 34 -8.18 1.41 -0.19
C LEU A 34 -9.63 1.94 -0.13
N GLN A 35 -10.10 2.29 1.06
CA GLN A 35 -11.46 2.79 1.28
C GLN A 35 -11.68 4.21 0.74
N SER A 36 -10.62 5.00 0.56
CA SER A 36 -10.67 6.36 0.01
C SER A 36 -10.74 6.41 -1.52
N GLY A 37 -10.71 5.25 -2.19
CA GLY A 37 -10.74 5.17 -3.65
C GLY A 37 -9.40 5.48 -4.30
N VAL A 38 -8.29 5.32 -3.58
CA VAL A 38 -6.95 5.43 -4.17
C VAL A 38 -6.73 4.25 -5.12
N SER A 39 -6.51 4.53 -6.40
CA SER A 39 -6.28 3.52 -7.45
C SER A 39 -4.80 3.38 -7.85
N TYR A 40 -3.93 4.27 -7.39
CA TYR A 40 -2.50 4.25 -7.68
C TYR A 40 -1.69 4.61 -6.43
N VAL A 41 -0.66 3.81 -6.13
CA VAL A 41 0.29 4.02 -5.04
C VAL A 41 1.70 3.77 -5.57
N GLY A 42 2.56 4.79 -5.51
CA GLY A 42 3.97 4.68 -5.88
C GLY A 42 4.85 5.31 -4.82
N GLY A 43 6.05 4.78 -4.62
CA GLY A 43 6.97 5.35 -3.65
C GLY A 43 8.38 4.78 -3.69
N TYR A 44 9.28 5.43 -2.98
CA TYR A 44 10.67 5.00 -2.80
C TYR A 44 10.90 4.58 -1.35
N GLN A 45 11.59 3.47 -1.14
CA GLN A 45 11.77 2.88 0.18
C GLN A 45 12.83 3.65 0.99
N GLY A 46 12.47 4.05 2.21
CA GLY A 46 13.39 4.70 3.14
C GLY A 46 12.75 4.85 4.53
N ALA A 47 13.58 4.91 5.59
CA ALA A 47 13.06 5.20 6.93
C ALA A 47 12.43 6.61 6.98
N PRO A 48 11.30 6.81 7.68
CA PRO A 48 10.60 5.88 8.57
C PRO A 48 9.47 5.07 7.90
N ILE A 49 9.30 5.16 6.58
CA ILE A 49 8.17 4.59 5.83
C ILE A 49 8.49 3.27 5.12
N SER A 50 9.69 2.71 5.32
CA SER A 50 10.09 1.44 4.69
C SER A 50 9.09 0.32 4.93
N HIS A 51 8.57 0.19 6.16
CA HIS A 51 7.57 -0.84 6.51
C HIS A 51 6.23 -0.65 5.79
N LEU A 52 5.86 0.57 5.36
CA LEU A 52 4.64 0.75 4.56
C LEU A 52 4.79 0.11 3.19
N MET A 53 5.96 0.29 2.56
CA MET A 53 6.25 -0.28 1.25
C MET A 53 6.29 -1.80 1.32
N ASP A 54 6.82 -2.36 2.42
CA ASP A 54 6.83 -3.81 2.65
C ASP A 54 5.39 -4.36 2.79
N VAL A 55 4.51 -3.66 3.53
CA VAL A 55 3.08 -4.04 3.66
C VAL A 55 2.34 -3.98 2.32
N LEU A 56 2.59 -2.94 1.52
CA LEU A 56 1.98 -2.79 0.19
C LEU A 56 2.48 -3.85 -0.78
N GLY A 57 3.76 -4.21 -0.70
CA GLY A 57 4.35 -5.33 -1.45
C GLY A 57 3.72 -6.67 -1.06
N ASP A 58 3.62 -6.97 0.23
CA ASP A 58 3.00 -8.21 0.73
C ASP A 58 1.48 -8.26 0.42
N ALA A 59 0.82 -7.10 0.29
CA ALA A 59 -0.60 -6.99 -0.05
C ALA A 59 -0.90 -7.02 -1.56
N HIS A 60 0.09 -7.23 -2.43
CA HIS A 60 -0.03 -7.03 -3.89
C HIS A 60 -1.25 -7.73 -4.51
N GLU A 61 -1.51 -9.00 -4.19
CA GLU A 61 -2.68 -9.73 -4.71
C GLU A 61 -4.01 -9.06 -4.31
N ILE A 62 -4.11 -8.56 -3.07
CA ILE A 62 -5.29 -7.84 -2.58
C ILE A 62 -5.44 -6.50 -3.30
N LEU A 63 -4.34 -5.80 -3.55
CA LEU A 63 -4.34 -4.53 -4.28
C LEU A 63 -4.81 -4.74 -5.73
N GLU A 64 -4.35 -5.79 -6.40
CA GLU A 64 -4.79 -6.15 -7.76
C GLU A 64 -6.28 -6.45 -7.82
N GLU A 65 -6.81 -7.25 -6.89
CA GLU A 65 -8.25 -7.55 -6.80
C GLU A 65 -9.12 -6.28 -6.62
N LEU A 66 -8.57 -5.27 -5.94
CA LEU A 66 -9.22 -3.98 -5.72
C LEU A 66 -9.00 -2.98 -6.86
N GLY A 67 -8.24 -3.35 -7.90
CA GLY A 67 -7.93 -2.48 -9.03
C GLY A 67 -6.93 -1.37 -8.71
N ILE A 68 -6.04 -1.61 -7.74
CA ILE A 68 -5.05 -0.63 -7.28
C ILE A 68 -3.69 -1.00 -7.85
N HIS A 69 -3.08 -0.06 -8.57
CA HIS A 69 -1.73 -0.20 -9.07
C HIS A 69 -0.73 0.21 -8.00
N PHE A 70 0.18 -0.70 -7.64
CA PHE A 70 1.30 -0.42 -6.74
C PHE A 70 2.63 -0.60 -7.46
N GLU A 71 3.55 0.34 -7.27
CA GLU A 71 4.92 0.22 -7.77
C GLU A 71 5.99 0.75 -6.81
N ASN A 72 7.10 0.01 -6.74
CA ASN A 72 8.33 0.47 -6.09
C ASN A 72 9.16 1.27 -7.08
N SER A 73 9.33 2.56 -6.79
CA SER A 73 10.15 3.47 -7.57
C SER A 73 11.62 3.35 -7.19
N ALA A 74 12.51 3.65 -8.15
CA ALA A 74 13.96 3.69 -7.92
C ALA A 74 14.47 4.97 -7.24
N SER A 75 13.62 6.02 -7.18
CA SER A 75 13.89 7.28 -6.49
C SER A 75 12.58 8.01 -6.18
N GLU A 76 12.60 8.98 -5.27
CA GLU A 76 11.45 9.86 -5.03
C GLU A 76 11.08 10.69 -6.27
N ALA A 77 12.08 11.06 -7.10
CA ALA A 77 11.84 11.77 -8.34
C ALA A 77 11.02 10.93 -9.33
N THR A 78 11.33 9.64 -9.43
CA THR A 78 10.55 8.68 -10.24
C THR A 78 9.13 8.53 -9.70
N ALA A 79 8.98 8.38 -8.37
CA ALA A 79 7.65 8.26 -7.75
C ALA A 79 6.77 9.47 -8.03
N ALA A 80 7.33 10.69 -7.94
CA ALA A 80 6.60 11.92 -8.23
C ALA A 80 6.20 12.02 -9.72
N ALA A 81 7.10 11.64 -10.64
CA ALA A 81 6.81 11.64 -12.07
C ALA A 81 5.71 10.65 -12.43
N MET A 82 5.73 9.44 -11.87
CA MET A 82 4.73 8.41 -12.12
C MET A 82 3.38 8.73 -11.49
N LEU A 83 3.38 9.34 -10.29
CA LEU A 83 2.16 9.89 -9.69
C LEU A 83 1.52 10.98 -10.57
N ALA A 84 2.31 11.84 -11.20
CA ALA A 84 1.77 12.80 -12.15
C ALA A 84 1.19 12.09 -13.38
N ALA A 85 1.88 11.07 -13.89
CA ALA A 85 1.42 10.29 -15.04
C ALA A 85 0.10 9.56 -14.76
N SER A 86 -0.09 9.00 -13.55
CA SER A 86 -1.30 8.24 -13.18
C SER A 86 -2.58 9.08 -13.09
N VAL A 87 -2.46 10.41 -13.06
CA VAL A 87 -3.60 11.32 -13.14
C VAL A 87 -3.95 11.67 -14.59
N HIS A 88 -2.97 11.57 -15.49
CA HIS A 88 -3.11 11.97 -16.89
C HIS A 88 -3.44 10.82 -17.85
N TYR A 89 -3.30 9.57 -17.40
CA TYR A 89 -3.54 8.34 -18.15
C TYR A 89 -4.51 7.42 -17.41
#